data_AF-A0A1V3STG9-F1
#
_entry.id   AF-A0A1V3STG9-F1
#
_cell.length_a   1.000
_cell.length_b   1.000
_cell.length_c   1.000
_cell.angle_alpha   90.00
_cell.angle_beta   90.00
_cell.angle_gamma   90.00
#
_symmetry.space_group_name_H-M   'P 1'
#
loop_
_entity.id
_entity.type
_entity.pdbx_description
1 polymer ?
#
loop_
_entity_poly.entity_id
_entity_poly.type
_entity_poly.pdbx_seq_one_letter_code
_entity_poly.pdbx_strand_id
1 'polypeptide(L)'
;MYQQGQVSILSQSLIEYRTHSTQDELQRIYDFKNIENHGLFFEKLKRTYLDRRKSRVFEKFKKLSSRWLREAGTKIAWFSGGKNISEVLISRALKNDWSDIRNWEYPIRFLLPTSIWPTPFGKLPTKPLTLPPHINREWAENYLAF
;
A
#
# COMPACT_ATOMS: atom_id res chain seq x y z
N MET A 1 34.47 14.53 3.82
CA MET A 1 34.57 13.59 4.95
C MET A 1 33.46 13.92 5.93
N TYR A 2 32.49 13.01 6.13
CA TYR A 2 31.41 13.21 7.10
C TYR A 2 31.95 12.94 8.51
N GLN A 3 32.05 14.01 9.32
CA GLN A 3 32.29 13.91 10.75
C GLN A 3 31.05 13.36 11.46
N GLN A 4 31.28 12.48 12.42
CA GLN A 4 30.31 11.88 13.32
C GLN A 4 29.47 12.96 14.02
N GLY A 5 28.29 13.27 13.48
CA GLY A 5 27.27 14.04 14.17
C GLY A 5 26.37 13.11 14.99
N GLN A 6 26.19 13.44 16.27
CA GLN A 6 25.23 12.80 17.17
C GLN A 6 23.84 12.71 16.50
N VAL A 7 23.35 11.50 16.26
CA VAL A 7 21.94 11.29 15.93
C VAL A 7 21.16 11.46 17.23
N SER A 8 20.63 12.65 17.48
CA SER A 8 19.67 12.87 18.55
C SER A 8 18.40 12.07 18.24
N ILE A 9 18.22 10.98 18.97
CA ILE A 9 16.97 10.19 18.96
C ILE A 9 15.88 11.09 19.55
N LEU A 10 15.17 11.80 18.68
CA LEU A 10 14.00 12.60 19.06
C LEU A 10 12.91 11.64 19.54
N SER A 11 12.39 11.88 20.75
CA SER A 11 11.27 11.13 21.32
C SER A 11 10.06 11.21 20.40
N GLN A 12 9.36 10.08 20.22
CA GLN A 12 8.18 9.96 19.35
C GLN A 12 7.11 11.04 19.59
N SER A 13 7.06 11.64 20.78
CA SER A 13 6.18 12.76 21.13
C SER A 13 6.39 14.03 20.27
N LEU A 14 7.59 14.29 19.75
CA LEU A 14 7.85 15.44 18.87
C LEU A 14 7.43 15.20 17.41
N ILE A 15 7.07 13.95 17.05
CA ILE A 15 6.48 13.65 15.74
C ILE A 15 5.02 14.14 15.70
N GLU A 16 4.33 14.14 16.85
CA GLU A 16 2.92 14.56 16.99
C GLU A 16 2.73 16.08 16.87
N TYR A 17 3.77 16.89 17.10
CA TYR A 17 3.74 18.35 16.92
C TYR A 17 4.12 18.82 15.51
N ARG A 18 4.37 17.91 14.57
CA ARG A 18 4.53 18.32 13.17
C ARG A 18 3.15 18.62 12.61
N THR A 19 2.77 19.89 12.63
CA THR A 19 1.78 20.39 11.66
C THR A 19 2.37 20.15 10.27
N HIS A 20 1.96 19.03 9.67
CA HIS A 20 2.34 18.72 8.31
C HIS A 20 1.69 19.75 7.42
N SER A 21 2.46 20.31 6.48
CA SER A 21 1.82 21.08 5.43
C SER A 21 0.86 20.16 4.66
N THR A 22 -0.25 20.70 4.16
CA THR A 22 -1.16 19.94 3.29
C THR A 22 -0.40 19.25 2.13
N GLN A 23 0.69 19.86 1.69
CA GLN A 23 1.56 19.33 0.65
C GLN A 23 2.36 18.10 1.10
N ASP A 24 2.85 18.07 2.34
CA ASP A 24 3.52 16.90 2.93
C ASP A 24 2.55 15.73 3.13
N GLU A 25 1.31 16.01 3.55
CA GLU A 25 0.26 14.99 3.68
C GLU A 25 -0.04 14.36 2.32
N LEU A 26 -0.20 15.17 1.28
CA LEU A 26 -0.39 14.71 -0.09
C LEU A 26 0.78 13.86 -0.58
N GLN A 27 2.01 14.28 -0.30
CA GLN A 27 3.20 13.53 -0.70
C GLN A 27 3.28 12.16 -0.01
N ARG A 28 2.85 12.08 1.25
CA ARG A 28 2.83 10.82 2.02
C ARG A 28 1.77 9.83 1.57
N ILE A 29 0.62 10.32 1.09
CA ILE A 29 -0.44 9.48 0.53
C ILE A 29 0.11 8.65 -0.64
N TYR A 30 0.97 9.25 -1.45
CA TYR A 30 1.60 8.65 -2.63
C TYR A 30 3.06 8.26 -2.42
N ASP A 31 3.54 8.20 -1.16
CA ASP A 31 4.90 7.77 -0.88
C ASP A 31 5.04 6.26 -1.08
N PHE A 32 5.77 5.89 -2.13
CA PHE A 32 6.00 4.50 -2.48
C PHE A 32 6.73 3.73 -1.37
N LYS A 33 7.65 4.39 -0.64
CA LYS A 33 8.36 3.74 0.48
C LYS A 33 7.40 3.28 1.56
N ASN A 34 6.29 3.98 1.75
CA ASN A 34 5.27 3.58 2.71
C ASN A 34 4.59 2.26 2.29
N ILE A 35 4.33 2.09 0.99
CA ILE A 35 3.81 0.83 0.44
C ILE A 35 4.83 -0.31 0.67
N GLU A 36 6.11 -0.09 0.40
CA GLU A 36 7.14 -1.11 0.67
C GLU A 36 7.24 -1.47 2.17
N ASN A 37 7.18 -0.46 3.04
CA ASN A 37 7.21 -0.64 4.48
C ASN A 37 6.02 -1.48 4.98
N HIS A 38 4.83 -1.32 4.40
CA HIS A 38 3.69 -2.20 4.70
C HIS A 38 4.01 -3.67 4.36
N GLY A 39 4.66 -3.93 3.22
CA GLY A 39 5.15 -5.26 2.86
C GLY A 39 6.09 -5.86 3.89
N LEU A 40 7.13 -5.10 4.27
CA LEU A 40 8.11 -5.54 5.26
C LEU A 40 7.47 -5.78 6.64
N PHE A 41 6.55 -4.91 7.04
CA PHE A 41 5.83 -5.06 8.30
C PHE A 41 4.92 -6.29 8.30
N PHE A 42 4.23 -6.55 7.19
CA PHE A 42 3.42 -7.75 7.02
C PHE A 42 4.25 -9.03 7.14
N GLU A 43 5.41 -9.08 6.51
CA GLU A 43 6.32 -10.23 6.61
C GLU A 43 6.76 -10.48 8.05
N LYS A 44 7.09 -9.42 8.80
CA LYS A 44 7.41 -9.54 10.24
C LYS A 44 6.22 -10.07 11.02
N LEU A 45 5.01 -9.53 10.81
CA LEU A 45 3.80 -10.01 11.46
C LEU A 45 3.53 -11.48 11.15
N LYS A 46 3.66 -11.90 9.89
CA LYS A 46 3.46 -13.28 9.48
C LYS A 46 4.45 -14.21 10.18
N ARG A 47 5.74 -13.88 10.15
CA ARG A 47 6.79 -14.72 10.77
C ARG A 47 6.55 -14.93 12.26
N THR A 48 6.05 -13.92 12.95
CA THR A 48 5.83 -13.97 14.40
C THR A 48 4.51 -14.64 14.78
N TYR A 49 3.43 -14.39 14.03
CA TYR A 49 2.06 -14.71 14.48
C TYR A 49 1.26 -15.62 13.56
N LEU A 50 1.71 -15.88 12.33
CA LEU A 50 0.96 -16.71 11.40
C LEU A 50 1.09 -18.19 11.76
N ASP A 51 0.04 -18.75 12.35
CA ASP A 51 -0.12 -20.18 12.53
C ASP A 51 -1.11 -20.74 11.50
N ARG A 52 -0.59 -21.42 10.46
CA ARG A 52 -1.41 -22.00 9.38
C ARG A 52 -2.35 -23.11 9.87
N ARG A 53 -2.08 -23.72 11.03
CA ARG A 53 -2.95 -24.75 11.60
C ARG A 53 -4.20 -24.14 12.23
N LYS A 54 -4.16 -22.85 12.59
CA LYS A 54 -5.27 -22.10 13.17
C LYS A 54 -6.03 -21.33 12.09
N SER A 55 -7.09 -21.96 11.55
CA SER A 55 -7.94 -21.38 10.50
C SER A 55 -8.35 -19.92 10.79
N ARG A 56 -8.79 -19.60 12.02
CA ARG A 56 -9.18 -18.23 12.40
C ARG A 56 -8.04 -17.20 12.28
N VAL A 57 -6.80 -17.59 12.61
CA VAL A 57 -5.63 -16.69 12.51
C VAL A 57 -5.28 -16.48 11.04
N PHE A 58 -5.24 -17.57 10.27
CA PHE A 58 -4.99 -17.52 8.84
C PHE A 58 -6.00 -16.62 8.09
N GLU A 59 -7.29 -16.76 8.38
CA GLU A 59 -8.34 -15.91 7.81
C GLU A 59 -8.19 -14.44 8.21
N LYS A 60 -7.79 -14.13 9.45
CA LYS A 60 -7.48 -12.73 9.84
C LYS A 60 -6.33 -12.15 9.02
N PHE A 61 -5.29 -12.94 8.78
CA PHE A 61 -4.16 -12.52 7.94
C PHE A 61 -4.57 -12.32 6.49
N LYS A 62 -5.40 -13.21 5.92
CA LYS A 62 -5.98 -13.02 4.59
C LYS A 62 -6.76 -11.71 4.48
N LYS A 63 -7.62 -11.41 5.46
CA LYS A 63 -8.36 -10.14 5.53
C LYS A 63 -7.44 -8.93 5.63
N LEU A 64 -6.35 -9.02 6.42
CA LEU A 64 -5.37 -7.95 6.53
C LEU A 64 -4.63 -7.73 5.20
N SER A 65 -4.13 -8.80 4.59
CA SER A 65 -3.48 -8.77 3.28
C SER A 65 -4.40 -8.17 2.21
N SER A 66 -5.66 -8.61 2.17
CA SER A 66 -6.69 -8.08 1.27
C SER A 66 -6.83 -6.55 1.38
N ARG A 67 -6.92 -6.01 2.60
CA ARG A 67 -7.03 -4.55 2.83
C ARG A 67 -5.81 -3.79 2.34
N TRP A 68 -4.61 -4.29 2.61
CA TRP A 68 -3.36 -3.62 2.23
C TRP A 68 -3.06 -3.75 0.73
N LEU A 69 -3.38 -4.88 0.12
CA LEU A 69 -3.33 -5.07 -1.33
C LEU A 69 -4.26 -4.07 -2.03
N ARG A 70 -5.48 -3.89 -1.52
CA ARG A 70 -6.42 -2.90 -2.03
C ARG A 70 -5.84 -1.48 -1.92
N GLU A 71 -5.37 -1.09 -0.75
CA GLU A 71 -4.79 0.24 -0.53
C GLU A 71 -3.58 0.50 -1.44
N ALA A 72 -2.66 -0.47 -1.57
CA ALA A 72 -1.50 -0.37 -2.46
C ALA A 72 -1.94 -0.25 -3.92
N GLY A 73 -2.90 -1.08 -4.36
CA GLY A 73 -3.47 -1.03 -5.69
C GLY A 73 -4.06 0.34 -6.01
N THR A 74 -4.88 0.90 -5.12
CA THR A 74 -5.46 2.24 -5.28
C THR A 74 -4.40 3.31 -5.42
N LYS A 75 -3.33 3.28 -4.62
CA LYS A 75 -2.24 4.27 -4.70
C LYS A 75 -1.44 4.14 -5.99
N ILE A 76 -1.05 2.91 -6.35
CA ILE A 76 -0.22 2.61 -7.52
C ILE A 76 -0.93 2.95 -8.83
N ALA A 77 -2.25 2.83 -8.88
CA ALA A 77 -3.06 3.20 -10.03
C ALA A 77 -2.85 4.67 -10.51
N TRP A 78 -2.43 5.57 -9.62
CA TRP A 78 -2.17 6.99 -9.94
C TRP A 78 -0.76 7.27 -10.47
N PHE A 79 0.09 6.25 -10.59
CA PHE A 79 1.41 6.37 -11.19
C PHE A 79 1.35 6.05 -12.68
N SER A 80 2.24 6.66 -13.47
CA SER A 80 2.44 6.31 -14.87
C SER A 80 2.81 4.83 -15.00
N GLY A 81 2.06 4.08 -15.82
CA GLY A 81 2.21 2.62 -15.99
C GLY A 81 1.65 1.78 -14.85
N GLY A 82 1.05 2.38 -13.82
CA GLY A 82 0.61 1.66 -12.62
C GLY A 82 -0.69 0.86 -12.75
N LYS A 83 -1.45 1.02 -13.83
CA LYS A 83 -2.72 0.30 -14.06
C LYS A 83 -2.54 -1.22 -13.98
N ASN A 84 -1.60 -1.78 -14.75
CA ASN A 84 -1.38 -3.22 -14.82
C ASN A 84 -0.95 -3.80 -13.46
N ILE A 85 -0.14 -3.05 -12.70
CA ILE A 85 0.31 -3.44 -11.36
C ILE A 85 -0.87 -3.40 -10.38
N SER A 86 -1.69 -2.36 -10.46
CA SER A 86 -2.88 -2.19 -9.63
C SER A 86 -3.88 -3.32 -9.84
N GLU A 87 -4.16 -3.70 -11.09
CA GLU A 87 -5.07 -4.80 -11.42
C GLU A 87 -4.65 -6.13 -10.79
N VAL A 88 -3.35 -6.44 -10.79
CA VAL A 88 -2.81 -7.63 -10.13
C VAL A 88 -3.04 -7.59 -8.62
N LEU A 89 -2.74 -6.45 -7.97
CA LEU A 89 -2.93 -6.29 -6.53
C LEU A 89 -4.40 -6.40 -6.12
N ILE A 90 -5.31 -5.76 -6.86
CA ILE A 90 -6.75 -5.82 -6.60
C ILE A 90 -7.30 -7.23 -6.81
N SER A 91 -6.87 -7.91 -7.87
CA SER A 91 -7.27 -9.30 -8.13
C SER A 91 -6.87 -10.22 -6.98
N ARG A 92 -5.68 -10.00 -6.41
CA ARG A 92 -5.21 -10.74 -5.23
C ARG A 92 -5.96 -10.35 -3.95
N ALA A 93 -6.35 -9.09 -3.80
CA ALA A 93 -7.19 -8.65 -2.68
C ALA A 93 -8.54 -9.40 -2.66
N LEU A 94 -9.18 -9.53 -3.82
CA LEU A 94 -10.41 -10.33 -4.00
C LEU A 94 -10.22 -11.80 -3.65
N LYS A 95 -9.13 -12.42 -4.12
CA LYS A 95 -8.82 -13.82 -3.80
C LYS A 95 -8.60 -14.02 -2.29
N ASN A 96 -8.05 -13.02 -1.61
CA ASN A 96 -7.79 -13.09 -0.17
C ASN A 96 -9.05 -12.85 0.67
N ASP A 97 -9.97 -11.98 0.24
CA ASP A 97 -11.27 -11.78 0.91
C ASP A 97 -12.35 -11.37 -0.11
N TRP A 98 -13.06 -12.37 -0.63
CA TRP A 98 -14.16 -12.19 -1.59
C TRP A 98 -15.43 -11.63 -0.93
N SER A 99 -15.52 -11.67 0.40
CA SER A 99 -16.68 -11.19 1.16
C SER A 99 -16.67 -9.68 1.41
N ASP A 100 -15.52 -9.02 1.25
CA ASP A 100 -15.41 -7.56 1.36
C ASP A 100 -15.93 -6.90 0.07
N ILE A 101 -17.15 -6.34 0.12
CA ILE A 101 -17.79 -5.68 -1.04
C ILE A 101 -16.92 -4.56 -1.65
N ARG A 102 -16.07 -3.92 -0.85
CA ARG A 102 -15.15 -2.89 -1.32
C ARG A 102 -14.11 -3.42 -2.29
N ASN A 103 -13.83 -4.73 -2.27
CA ASN A 103 -12.94 -5.35 -3.27
C ASN A 103 -13.62 -5.48 -4.63
N TRP A 104 -14.93 -5.69 -4.67
CA TRP A 104 -15.71 -5.82 -5.92
C TRP A 104 -15.89 -4.49 -6.63
N GLU A 105 -15.89 -3.39 -5.88
CA GLU A 105 -15.95 -2.05 -6.46
C GLU A 105 -14.77 -1.77 -7.40
N TYR A 106 -13.58 -2.34 -7.14
CA TYR A 106 -12.37 -1.99 -7.88
C TYR A 106 -12.28 -2.60 -9.29
N PRO A 107 -12.50 -3.89 -9.54
CA PRO A 107 -12.50 -4.45 -10.90
C PRO A 107 -13.48 -3.75 -11.83
N ILE A 108 -14.68 -3.44 -11.33
CA ILE A 108 -15.70 -2.73 -12.09
C ILE A 108 -15.20 -1.33 -12.48
N ARG A 109 -14.41 -0.69 -11.62
CA ARG A 109 -13.84 0.65 -11.86
C ARG A 109 -12.65 0.65 -12.84
N PHE A 110 -11.90 -0.43 -13.00
CA PHE A 110 -10.82 -0.50 -14.01
C PHE A 110 -11.32 -0.55 -15.47
N LEU A 111 -12.60 -0.90 -15.66
CA LEU A 111 -13.30 -0.78 -16.95
C LEU A 111 -13.70 0.66 -17.27
N LEU A 112 -13.63 1.56 -16.28
CA LEU A 112 -14.00 2.96 -16.41
C LEU A 112 -12.76 3.85 -16.63
N PRO A 113 -12.91 5.04 -17.27
CA PRO A 113 -11.82 6.00 -17.44
C PRO A 113 -11.14 6.35 -16.11
N THR A 114 -9.81 6.56 -16.15
CA THR A 114 -9.01 6.87 -14.96
C THR A 114 -9.47 8.15 -14.24
N SER A 115 -10.10 9.08 -14.94
CA SER A 115 -10.64 10.33 -14.38
C SER A 115 -11.71 10.12 -13.31
N ILE A 116 -12.37 8.96 -13.28
CA ILE A 116 -13.40 8.64 -12.28
C ILE A 116 -12.93 7.60 -11.26
N TRP A 117 -11.64 7.29 -11.25
CA TRP A 117 -11.09 6.41 -10.23
C TRP A 117 -11.08 7.10 -8.88
N PRO A 118 -11.35 6.36 -7.78
CA PRO A 118 -11.26 6.92 -6.45
C PRO A 118 -9.82 7.37 -6.20
N THR A 119 -9.69 8.61 -5.78
CA THR A 119 -8.44 9.13 -5.26
C THR A 119 -8.18 8.56 -3.87
N PRO A 120 -6.94 8.11 -3.57
CA PRO A 120 -6.52 7.85 -2.21
C PRO A 120 -6.90 9.04 -1.30
N PHE A 121 -7.75 8.77 -0.31
CA PHE A 121 -8.23 9.79 0.65
C PHE A 121 -8.90 11.03 0.01
N GLY A 122 -9.46 10.91 -1.20
CA GLY A 122 -10.13 12.04 -1.86
C GLY A 122 -9.17 13.09 -2.43
N LYS A 123 -7.87 12.79 -2.51
CA LYS A 123 -6.83 13.74 -2.91
C LYS A 123 -6.15 13.35 -4.22
N LEU A 124 -5.91 14.32 -5.11
CA LEU A 124 -5.15 14.10 -6.35
C LEU A 124 -3.65 14.29 -6.10
N PRO A 125 -2.78 13.61 -6.88
CA PRO A 125 -1.35 13.87 -6.82
C PRO A 125 -1.03 15.27 -7.36
N THR A 126 -0.12 15.98 -6.71
CA THR A 126 0.28 17.36 -7.09
C THR A 126 1.29 17.39 -8.24
N LYS A 127 1.93 16.26 -8.53
CA LYS A 127 2.91 16.09 -9.60
C LYS A 127 2.69 14.74 -10.29
N PRO A 128 3.07 14.60 -11.57
CA PRO A 128 3.11 13.30 -12.22
C PRO A 128 3.98 12.34 -11.41
N LEU A 129 3.44 11.15 -11.13
CA LEU A 129 4.13 10.12 -10.36
C LEU A 129 4.66 9.05 -11.32
N THR A 130 5.90 8.64 -11.14
CA THR A 130 6.53 7.56 -11.92
C THR A 130 6.83 6.40 -11.00
N LEU A 131 6.45 5.19 -11.40
CA LEU A 131 6.78 4.00 -10.62
C LEU A 131 8.30 3.77 -10.63
N PRO A 132 8.88 3.36 -9.49
CA PRO A 132 10.24 2.86 -9.48
C PRO A 132 10.37 1.61 -10.38
N PRO A 133 11.52 1.40 -11.04
CA PRO A 133 11.69 0.34 -12.04
C PRO A 133 11.59 -1.08 -11.47
N HIS A 134 11.88 -1.26 -10.17
CA HIS A 134 11.74 -2.55 -9.50
C HIS A 134 10.28 -2.93 -9.20
N ILE A 135 9.34 -2.01 -9.41
CA ILE A 135 7.91 -2.21 -9.15
C ILE A 135 7.23 -2.64 -10.43
N ASN A 136 7.38 -3.93 -10.68
CA ASN A 136 6.89 -4.61 -11.86
C ASN A 136 5.80 -5.63 -11.47
N ARG A 137 5.36 -6.39 -12.46
CA ARG A 137 4.33 -7.42 -12.28
C ARG A 137 4.76 -8.51 -11.29
N GLU A 138 6.01 -8.95 -11.35
CA GLU A 138 6.56 -9.97 -10.45
C GLU A 138 6.53 -9.50 -8.99
N TRP A 139 6.89 -8.24 -8.74
CA TRP A 139 6.72 -7.63 -7.42
C TRP A 139 5.27 -7.68 -6.96
N ALA A 140 4.32 -7.32 -7.83
CA ALA A 140 2.89 -7.30 -7.53
C ALA A 140 2.30 -8.69 -7.25
N GLU A 141 2.86 -9.74 -7.85
CA GLU A 141 2.45 -11.13 -7.62
C GLU A 141 2.96 -11.65 -6.26
N ASN A 142 4.13 -11.19 -5.81
CA ASN A 142 4.77 -11.63 -4.57
C ASN A 142 4.43 -10.77 -3.33
N TYR A 143 4.07 -9.50 -3.52
CA TYR A 143 3.80 -8.57 -2.43
C TYR A 143 2.71 -9.09 -1.49
N LEU A 144 2.97 -9.23 -0.18
CA LEU A 144 2.02 -9.76 0.81
C LEU A 144 1.49 -11.18 0.53
N ALA A 145 2.23 -12.01 -0.23
CA ALA A 145 1.85 -13.39 -0.53
C ALA A 145 1.91 -14.33 0.70
N PHE A 146 1.28 -15.50 0.59
CA PHE A 146 1.23 -16.55 1.62
C PHE A 146 1.95 -17.81 1.16
#